data_AF-A0ABD3XZ47-F1
#
_entry.id   AF-A0ABD3XZ47-F1
#
_cell.length_a   1.000
_cell.length_b   1.000
_cell.length_c   1.000
_cell.angle_alpha   90.00
_cell.angle_beta   90.00
_cell.angle_gamma   90.00
#
_symmetry.space_group_name_H-M   'P 1'
#
loop_
_entity.id
_entity.type
_entity.pdbx_description
1 polymer ?
#
loop_
_entity_poly.entity_id
_entity_poly.type
_entity_poly.pdbx_seq_one_letter_code
_entity_poly.pdbx_strand_id
1 'polypeptide(L)'
;MIQIKYEFIPPCDLNTVQHISHFILSVRNKGGDEFKPLSLRGMISSIDRCLRTKSYGVSIINDIKFHKSRSVLKMKLKNLKKLGKGNKLRASRPVSDHDLQKMYEAQTLGDDNPTDHIHSMWLIFTMHFEMRTGKETHNLQWGDILQVDDSSQEYNAYNTERQTKTRT
;
A
#
# COMPACT_ATOMS: atom_id res chain seq x y z
N MET A 1 25.65 21.34 -11.71
CA MET A 1 25.07 20.40 -10.72
C MET A 1 25.68 19.03 -11.01
N ILE A 2 26.54 18.51 -10.15
CA ILE A 2 27.21 17.21 -10.37
C ILE A 2 26.17 16.11 -10.14
N GLN A 3 25.80 15.35 -11.17
CA GLN A 3 24.98 14.16 -10.99
C GLN A 3 25.84 13.03 -10.42
N ILE A 4 25.66 12.75 -9.13
CA ILE A 4 26.29 11.60 -8.47
C ILE A 4 25.63 10.32 -8.99
N LYS A 5 26.40 9.44 -9.61
CA LYS A 5 25.93 8.12 -10.07
C LYS A 5 26.14 7.09 -8.96
N TYR A 6 25.09 6.87 -8.17
CA TYR A 6 25.13 6.01 -6.98
C TYR A 6 25.44 4.54 -7.28
N GLU A 7 25.17 4.07 -8.49
CA GLU A 7 25.46 2.70 -8.94
C GLU A 7 26.96 2.36 -9.05
N PHE A 8 27.86 3.35 -9.01
CA PHE A 8 29.31 3.14 -9.07
C PHE A 8 30.01 3.32 -7.72
N ILE A 9 29.25 3.70 -6.67
CA ILE A 9 29.80 3.87 -5.34
C ILE A 9 29.97 2.47 -4.72
N PRO A 10 31.10 2.14 -4.06
CA PRO A 10 31.23 0.87 -3.36
C PRO A 10 30.19 0.69 -2.23
N PRO A 11 29.76 -0.55 -1.91
CA PRO A 11 28.76 -0.78 -0.87
C PRO A 11 29.13 -0.24 0.51
N CYS A 12 30.42 -0.27 0.88
CA CYS A 12 30.89 0.31 2.15
C CYS A 12 30.58 1.81 2.20
N ASP A 13 30.91 2.53 1.13
CA ASP A 13 30.75 3.98 1.02
C ASP A 13 29.28 4.35 0.91
N LEU A 14 28.52 3.66 0.06
CA LEU A 14 27.08 3.87 -0.12
C LEU A 14 26.28 3.64 1.18
N ASN A 15 26.74 2.71 2.03
CA ASN A 15 26.13 2.42 3.31
C ASN A 15 26.46 3.48 4.40
N THR A 16 27.51 4.28 4.22
CA THR A 16 27.99 5.20 5.25
C THR A 16 27.10 6.44 5.46
N VAL A 17 27.53 7.27 6.41
CA VAL A 17 26.89 8.51 6.87
C VAL A 17 26.86 9.58 5.77
N GLN A 18 27.47 9.41 4.60
CA GLN A 18 27.35 10.42 3.53
C GLN A 18 26.24 10.11 2.51
N HIS A 19 25.69 8.89 2.51
CA HIS A 19 24.72 8.48 1.49
C HIS A 19 23.42 7.95 2.10
N ILE A 20 23.23 6.63 2.19
CA ILE A 20 21.93 6.06 2.59
C ILE A 20 21.58 6.33 4.06
N SER A 21 22.55 6.17 4.97
CA SER A 21 22.31 6.40 6.40
C SER A 21 21.94 7.87 6.68
N HIS A 22 22.59 8.82 6.02
CA HIS A 22 22.25 10.24 6.17
C HIS A 22 20.92 10.58 5.53
N PHE A 23 20.65 10.09 4.31
CA PHE A 23 19.35 10.24 3.69
C PHE A 23 18.22 9.81 4.64
N ILE A 24 18.32 8.64 5.29
CA ILE A 24 17.33 8.16 6.26
C ILE A 24 17.10 9.15 7.42
N LEU A 25 18.16 9.82 7.88
CA LEU A 25 18.10 10.73 9.03
C LEU A 25 17.61 12.12 8.64
N SER A 26 18.01 12.62 7.47
CA SER A 26 17.82 14.00 7.02
C SER A 26 16.59 14.21 6.15
N VAL A 27 16.05 13.16 5.52
CA VAL A 27 14.91 13.30 4.61
C VAL A 27 13.69 13.92 5.31
N ARG A 28 13.11 14.96 4.70
CA ARG A 28 11.92 15.69 5.17
C ARG A 28 10.96 15.92 4.02
N ASN A 29 9.68 16.07 4.32
CA ASN A 29 8.68 16.38 3.31
C ASN A 29 8.79 17.86 2.86
N LYS A 30 7.93 18.28 1.91
CA LYS A 30 7.93 19.66 1.39
C LYS A 30 7.72 20.72 2.48
N GLY A 31 7.07 20.38 3.60
CA GLY A 31 6.86 21.27 4.74
C GLY A 31 7.97 21.20 5.80
N GLY A 32 9.06 20.46 5.56
CA GLY A 32 10.13 20.29 6.54
C GLY A 32 9.85 19.24 7.63
N ASP A 33 8.71 18.56 7.56
CA ASP A 33 8.28 17.58 8.56
C ASP A 33 8.86 16.17 8.30
N GLU A 34 8.92 15.39 9.38
CA GLU A 34 9.25 13.96 9.34
C GLU A 34 8.21 13.14 8.57
N PHE A 35 8.69 12.25 7.70
CA PHE A 35 7.86 11.27 7.00
C PHE A 35 7.27 10.21 7.93
N LYS A 36 6.16 9.60 7.51
CA LYS A 36 5.58 8.43 8.18
C LYS A 36 6.50 7.20 8.02
N PRO A 37 6.49 6.27 8.99
CA PRO A 37 7.28 5.05 8.93
C PRO A 37 7.13 4.24 7.63
N LEU A 38 5.91 4.11 7.11
CA LEU A 38 5.65 3.35 5.90
C LEU A 38 6.21 4.05 4.65
N SER A 39 6.06 5.37 4.55
CA SER A 39 6.63 6.16 3.46
C SER A 39 8.16 6.08 3.44
N LEU A 40 8.80 6.19 4.61
CA LEU A 40 10.26 6.08 4.72
C LEU A 40 10.75 4.68 4.30
N ARG A 41 10.05 3.61 4.69
CA ARG A 41 10.34 2.26 4.19
C ARG A 41 10.20 2.17 2.67
N GLY A 42 9.12 2.73 2.12
CA GLY A 42 8.88 2.77 0.68
C GLY A 42 9.99 3.46 -0.11
N MET A 43 10.55 4.55 0.41
CA MET A 43 11.71 5.22 -0.21
C MET A 43 12.92 4.30 -0.29
N ILE A 44 13.27 3.63 0.82
CA ILE A 44 14.40 2.69 0.85
C ILE A 44 14.17 1.52 -0.10
N SER A 45 12.95 0.95 -0.13
CA SER A 45 12.58 -0.08 -1.09
C SER A 45 12.70 0.39 -2.54
N SER A 46 12.36 1.65 -2.83
CA SER A 46 12.50 2.23 -4.17
C SER A 46 13.96 2.39 -4.58
N ILE A 47 14.82 2.87 -3.67
CA ILE A 47 16.27 2.99 -3.92
C ILE A 47 16.88 1.60 -4.15
N ASP A 48 16.59 0.65 -3.28
CA ASP A 48 17.06 -0.74 -3.40
C ASP A 48 16.61 -1.38 -4.73
N ARG A 49 15.37 -1.14 -5.16
CA ARG A 49 14.87 -1.56 -6.47
C ARG A 49 15.66 -0.89 -7.62
N CYS A 50 15.90 0.42 -7.54
CA CYS A 50 16.68 1.14 -8.54
C CYS A 50 18.10 0.58 -8.69
N LEU A 51 18.78 0.30 -7.58
CA LEU A 51 20.11 -0.31 -7.58
C LEU A 51 20.09 -1.71 -8.21
N ARG A 52 19.08 -2.53 -7.91
CA ARG A 52 18.92 -3.85 -8.57
C ARG A 52 18.73 -3.73 -10.08
N THR A 53 17.89 -2.80 -10.54
CA THR A 53 17.68 -2.56 -11.98
C THR A 53 18.98 -2.14 -12.68
N LYS A 54 19.91 -1.51 -11.95
CA LYS A 54 21.25 -1.15 -12.44
C LYS A 54 22.32 -2.21 -12.16
N SER A 55 21.94 -3.44 -11.79
CA SER A 55 22.85 -4.55 -11.54
C SER A 55 23.93 -4.27 -10.47
N TYR A 56 23.60 -3.50 -9.43
CA TYR A 56 24.52 -3.11 -8.36
C TYR A 56 25.05 -4.30 -7.51
N GLY A 57 24.52 -5.52 -7.70
CA GLY A 57 25.07 -6.77 -7.15
C GLY A 57 24.80 -7.03 -5.66
N VAL A 58 24.34 -6.04 -4.90
CA VAL A 58 24.02 -6.16 -3.46
C VAL A 58 22.72 -5.42 -3.12
N SER A 59 21.98 -5.91 -2.12
CA SER A 59 20.69 -5.32 -1.70
C SER A 59 20.81 -4.53 -0.40
N ILE A 60 20.22 -3.34 -0.35
CA ILE A 60 20.13 -2.55 0.89
C ILE A 60 19.27 -3.27 1.93
N ILE A 61 18.23 -4.00 1.51
CA ILE A 61 17.26 -4.63 2.40
C ILE A 61 17.81 -5.94 2.97
N ASN A 62 18.45 -6.75 2.14
CA ASN A 62 18.79 -8.13 2.48
C ASN A 62 20.28 -8.32 2.83
N ASP A 63 21.18 -7.54 2.24
CA ASP A 63 22.62 -7.78 2.35
C ASP A 63 23.22 -7.28 3.68
N ILE A 64 24.20 -8.01 4.21
CA ILE A 64 24.91 -7.64 5.43
C ILE A 64 25.76 -6.37 5.25
N LYS A 65 26.22 -6.10 4.01
CA LYS A 65 26.96 -4.88 3.66
C LYS A 65 26.20 -3.60 4.00
N PHE A 66 24.87 -3.65 4.09
CA PHE A 66 24.01 -2.52 4.47
C PHE A 66 23.48 -2.57 5.92
N HIS A 67 24.10 -3.35 6.81
CA HIS A 67 23.66 -3.47 8.21
C HIS A 67 23.54 -2.12 8.93
N LYS A 68 24.47 -1.19 8.70
CA LYS A 68 24.46 0.16 9.30
C LYS A 68 23.22 0.95 8.87
N SER A 69 22.96 1.06 7.57
CA SER A 69 21.77 1.74 7.04
C SER A 69 20.48 1.11 7.55
N ARG A 70 20.41 -0.22 7.63
CA ARG A 70 19.26 -0.94 8.20
C ARG A 70 19.07 -0.67 9.69
N SER A 71 20.15 -0.57 10.45
CA SER A 71 20.12 -0.22 11.87
C SER A 71 19.64 1.21 12.09
N VAL A 72 20.14 2.16 11.29
CA VAL A 72 19.69 3.56 11.30
C VAL A 72 18.20 3.67 10.94
N LEU A 73 17.76 2.96 9.90
CA LEU A 73 16.34 2.89 9.53
C LEU A 73 15.50 2.34 10.68
N LYS A 74 15.90 1.21 11.28
CA LYS A 74 15.18 0.60 12.41
C LYS A 74 15.06 1.56 13.60
N MET A 75 16.14 2.27 13.94
CA MET A 75 16.16 3.28 14.99
C MET A 75 15.23 4.45 14.67
N LYS A 76 15.34 5.03 13.47
CA LYS A 76 14.48 6.14 13.02
C LYS A 76 13.00 5.76 13.06
N LEU A 77 12.64 4.58 12.56
CA LEU A 77 11.26 4.09 12.59
C LEU A 77 10.73 3.88 14.02
N LYS A 78 11.57 3.43 14.95
CA LYS A 78 11.20 3.32 16.37
C LYS A 78 10.91 4.69 16.97
N ASN A 79 11.74 5.69 16.67
CA ASN A 79 11.54 7.07 17.15
C ASN A 79 10.27 7.68 16.56
N LEU A 80 10.02 7.51 15.26
CA LEU A 80 8.79 7.99 14.61
C LEU A 80 7.52 7.36 15.23
N LYS A 81 7.57 6.08 15.59
CA LYS A 81 6.46 5.42 16.30
C LYS A 81 6.24 6.01 17.70
N LYS A 82 7.31 6.30 18.44
CA LYS A 82 7.22 6.96 19.76
C LYS A 82 6.60 8.37 19.67
N LEU A 83 6.88 9.10 18.59
CA LEU A 83 6.29 10.41 18.30
C LEU A 83 4.84 10.34 17.78
N GLY A 84 4.17 9.19 17.87
CA GLY A 84 2.78 9.04 17.41
C GLY A 84 2.61 8.99 15.88
N LYS A 85 3.70 9.03 15.09
CA LYS A 85 3.61 8.94 13.61
C LYS A 85 3.40 7.50 13.09
N GLY A 86 3.13 6.54 13.98
CA GLY A 86 2.84 5.15 13.62
C GLY A 86 1.47 4.98 12.96
N ASN A 87 1.30 3.90 12.20
CA ASN A 87 0.03 3.64 11.49
C ASN A 87 -1.12 3.19 12.40
N LYS A 88 -0.84 2.74 13.63
CA LYS A 88 -1.87 2.16 14.53
C LYS A 88 -2.99 3.14 14.87
N LEU A 89 -2.67 4.44 15.03
CA LEU A 89 -3.66 5.47 15.34
C LEU A 89 -4.61 5.79 14.17
N ARG A 90 -4.26 5.36 12.95
CA ARG A 90 -5.07 5.55 11.74
C ARG A 90 -5.48 4.20 11.14
N ALA A 91 -5.61 3.18 11.98
CA ALA A 91 -6.20 1.93 11.53
C ALA A 91 -7.62 2.23 11.03
N SER A 92 -7.93 1.73 9.83
CA SER A 92 -9.31 1.75 9.35
C SER A 92 -10.16 0.95 10.33
N ARG A 93 -11.30 1.51 10.71
CA ARG A 93 -12.36 0.78 11.42
C ARG A 93 -13.34 0.21 10.38
N PRO A 94 -14.00 -0.92 10.68
CA PRO A 94 -15.11 -1.39 9.88
C PRO A 94 -16.18 -0.29 9.73
N VAL A 95 -16.83 -0.28 8.57
CA VAL A 95 -18.05 0.50 8.36
C VAL A 95 -19.12 -0.06 9.30
N SER A 96 -19.77 0.80 10.09
CA SER A 96 -20.86 0.39 10.97
C SER A 96 -22.21 0.55 10.29
N ASP A 97 -23.23 -0.14 10.80
CA ASP A 97 -24.61 0.01 10.31
C ASP A 97 -25.10 1.46 10.39
N HIS A 98 -24.68 2.19 11.42
CA HIS A 98 -24.97 3.61 11.56
C HIS A 98 -24.27 4.47 10.48
N ASP A 99 -23.07 4.10 10.03
CA ASP A 99 -22.43 4.80 8.90
C ASP A 99 -23.22 4.53 7.61
N LEU A 100 -23.65 3.29 7.39
CA LEU A 100 -24.46 2.90 6.22
C LEU A 100 -25.80 3.64 6.22
N GLN A 101 -26.49 3.66 7.36
CA GLN A 101 -27.73 4.39 7.55
C GLN A 101 -27.59 5.86 7.12
N LYS A 102 -26.52 6.54 7.58
CA LYS A 102 -26.24 7.92 7.17
C LYS A 102 -25.98 8.07 5.68
N MET A 103 -25.33 7.10 5.05
CA MET A 103 -25.06 7.15 3.61
C MET A 103 -26.35 6.99 2.78
N TYR A 104 -27.27 6.14 3.21
CA TYR A 104 -28.59 6.00 2.60
C TYR A 104 -29.46 7.26 2.85
N GLU A 105 -29.50 7.78 4.08
CA GLU A 105 -30.23 9.02 4.40
C GLU A 105 -29.72 10.24 3.62
N ALA A 106 -28.41 10.28 3.34
CA ALA A 106 -27.78 11.33 2.55
C ALA A 106 -27.92 11.13 1.03
N GLN A 107 -28.64 10.09 0.57
CA GLN A 107 -28.77 9.73 -0.85
C GLN A 107 -27.41 9.64 -1.55
N THR A 108 -26.45 9.00 -0.88
CA THR A 108 -25.14 8.66 -1.46
C THR A 108 -25.04 7.18 -1.83
N LEU A 109 -25.95 6.39 -1.25
CA LEU A 109 -26.30 5.01 -1.58
C LEU A 109 -27.83 4.98 -1.69
N GLY A 110 -28.36 4.00 -2.40
CA GLY A 110 -29.77 3.90 -2.76
C GLY A 110 -29.96 3.75 -4.26
N ASP A 111 -31.20 3.93 -4.69
CA ASP A 111 -31.66 3.87 -6.07
C ASP A 111 -32.28 5.20 -6.53
N ASP A 112 -32.12 6.27 -5.73
CA ASP A 112 -32.66 7.60 -6.01
C ASP A 112 -32.19 8.17 -7.36
N ASN A 113 -30.93 7.90 -7.74
CA ASN A 113 -30.40 8.23 -9.06
C ASN A 113 -29.35 7.21 -9.53
N PRO A 114 -28.98 7.19 -10.82
CA PRO A 114 -28.03 6.21 -11.37
C PRO A 114 -26.67 6.20 -10.66
N THR A 115 -26.20 7.35 -10.17
CA THR A 115 -24.93 7.46 -9.46
C THR A 115 -24.99 6.75 -8.11
N ASP A 116 -26.06 6.96 -7.35
CA ASP A 116 -26.26 6.35 -6.04
C ASP A 116 -26.42 4.83 -6.17
N HIS A 117 -27.08 4.39 -7.25
CA HIS A 117 -27.19 2.98 -7.58
C HIS A 117 -25.81 2.36 -7.85
N ILE A 118 -24.96 3.02 -8.64
CA ILE A 118 -23.59 2.58 -8.91
C ILE A 118 -22.76 2.53 -7.62
N HIS A 119 -22.89 3.52 -6.73
CA HIS A 119 -22.21 3.52 -5.44
C HIS A 119 -22.66 2.37 -4.53
N SER A 120 -23.96 2.08 -4.51
CA SER A 120 -24.54 0.94 -3.79
C SER A 120 -23.99 -0.38 -4.29
N MET A 121 -23.97 -0.58 -5.61
CA MET A 121 -23.38 -1.78 -6.21
C MET A 121 -21.89 -1.89 -5.88
N TRP A 122 -21.13 -0.80 -5.99
CA TRP A 122 -19.72 -0.78 -5.61
C TRP A 122 -19.50 -1.20 -4.15
N LEU A 123 -20.34 -0.71 -3.22
CA LEU A 123 -20.25 -1.07 -1.81
C LEU A 123 -20.58 -2.54 -1.58
N ILE A 124 -21.67 -3.05 -2.19
CA ILE A 124 -22.07 -4.47 -2.10
C ILE A 124 -20.94 -5.37 -2.61
N PHE A 125 -20.36 -5.04 -3.76
CA PHE A 125 -19.22 -5.77 -4.31
C PHE A 125 -17.98 -5.72 -3.42
N THR A 126 -17.70 -4.57 -2.81
CA THR A 126 -16.57 -4.45 -1.89
C THR A 126 -16.79 -5.26 -0.60
N MET A 127 -18.00 -5.27 -0.05
CA MET A 127 -18.32 -5.90 1.24
C MET A 127 -18.53 -7.41 1.13
N HIS A 128 -19.30 -7.86 0.13
CA HIS A 128 -19.71 -9.27 0.02
C HIS A 128 -18.76 -10.12 -0.83
N PHE A 129 -18.10 -9.50 -1.80
CA PHE A 129 -17.15 -10.18 -2.67
C PHE A 129 -15.70 -9.84 -2.32
N GLU A 130 -15.47 -9.05 -1.27
CA GLU A 130 -14.14 -8.57 -0.86
C GLU A 130 -13.34 -7.99 -2.03
N MET A 131 -14.03 -7.36 -3.00
CA MET A 131 -13.39 -6.78 -4.19
C MET A 131 -12.44 -5.67 -3.81
N ARG A 132 -11.29 -5.62 -4.47
CA ARG A 132 -10.38 -4.49 -4.32
C ARG A 132 -10.82 -3.36 -5.21
N THR A 133 -11.04 -2.19 -4.60
CA THR A 133 -11.27 -0.96 -5.32
C THR A 133 -10.15 -0.69 -6.33
N GLY A 134 -10.52 -0.23 -7.52
CA GLY A 134 -9.59 0.05 -8.62
C GLY A 134 -9.77 -0.96 -9.73
N LYS A 135 -8.69 -1.65 -10.14
CA LYS A 135 -8.68 -2.48 -11.35
C LYS A 135 -9.74 -3.59 -11.33
N GLU A 136 -9.95 -4.25 -10.19
CA GLU A 136 -10.91 -5.36 -10.07
C GLU A 136 -12.35 -4.85 -10.25
N THR A 137 -12.72 -3.73 -9.61
CA THR A 137 -14.04 -3.11 -9.78
C THR A 137 -14.24 -2.47 -11.15
N HIS A 138 -13.20 -1.88 -11.75
CA HIS A 138 -13.31 -1.25 -13.07
C HIS A 138 -13.40 -2.24 -14.23
N ASN A 139 -12.86 -3.45 -14.05
CA ASN A 139 -12.85 -4.48 -15.08
C ASN A 139 -14.02 -5.47 -14.95
N LEU A 140 -14.91 -5.29 -13.96
CA LEU A 140 -16.03 -6.19 -13.75
C LEU A 140 -17.01 -6.10 -14.94
N GLN A 141 -17.30 -7.24 -15.55
CA GLN A 141 -18.21 -7.36 -16.69
C GLN A 141 -19.44 -8.20 -16.32
N TRP A 142 -20.48 -8.06 -17.13
CA TRP A 142 -21.62 -8.97 -17.08
C TRP A 142 -21.15 -10.41 -17.30
N GLY A 143 -21.58 -11.32 -16.41
CA GLY A 143 -21.19 -12.73 -16.44
C GLY A 143 -19.95 -13.10 -15.62
N ASP A 144 -19.26 -12.12 -15.01
CA ASP A 144 -18.15 -12.39 -14.08
C ASP A 144 -18.64 -12.86 -12.71
N ILE A 145 -19.85 -12.44 -12.31
CA ILE A 145 -20.54 -12.91 -11.11
C ILE A 145 -21.75 -13.72 -11.59
N LEU A 146 -21.79 -14.98 -11.19
CA LEU A 146 -22.88 -15.90 -11.49
C LEU A 146 -23.63 -16.25 -10.21
N GLN A 147 -24.94 -16.32 -10.33
CA GLN A 147 -25.76 -17.02 -9.34
C GLN A 147 -25.58 -18.52 -9.58
N VAL A 148 -25.12 -19.23 -8.56
CA VAL A 148 -24.93 -20.67 -8.57
C VAL A 148 -26.01 -21.27 -7.70
N ASP A 149 -26.87 -22.07 -8.33
CA ASP A 149 -27.89 -22.87 -7.63
C ASP A 149 -27.37 -24.30 -7.56
N ASP A 150 -26.79 -24.67 -6.42
CA ASP A 150 -26.60 -26.07 -6.09
C ASP A 150 -27.84 -26.57 -5.34
N SER A 151 -28.13 -27.86 -5.49
CA SER A 151 -29.30 -28.57 -4.96
C SER A 151 -29.64 -28.34 -3.46
N SER A 152 -28.74 -27.70 -2.70
CA SER A 152 -28.93 -27.30 -1.30
C SER A 152 -28.73 -25.81 -0.99
N GLN A 153 -28.21 -24.98 -1.91
CA GLN A 153 -27.89 -23.57 -1.63
C GLN A 153 -27.76 -22.71 -2.90
N GLU A 154 -28.35 -21.52 -2.87
CA GLU A 154 -28.15 -20.45 -3.85
C GLU A 154 -27.09 -19.47 -3.33
N TYR A 155 -26.03 -19.23 -4.10
CA TYR A 155 -25.01 -18.25 -3.75
C TYR A 155 -24.40 -17.59 -4.99
N ASN A 156 -23.90 -16.37 -4.84
CA ASN A 156 -23.20 -15.68 -5.91
C ASN A 156 -21.71 -16.02 -5.89
N ALA A 157 -21.15 -16.44 -7.02
CA ALA A 157 -19.75 -16.83 -7.16
C ALA A 157 -19.07 -16.12 -8.33
N TYR A 158 -17.75 -15.98 -8.27
CA TYR A 158 -16.96 -15.56 -9.41
C TYR A 158 -16.84 -16.69 -10.44
N ASN A 159 -17.04 -16.34 -11.70
CA ASN A 159 -16.83 -17.23 -12.82
C ASN A 159 -15.33 -17.49 -13.10
N THR A 160 -14.42 -16.67 -12.58
CA THR A 160 -12.97 -16.79 -12.80
C THR A 160 -12.13 -16.66 -11.52
N GLU A 161 -10.96 -17.29 -11.51
CA GLU A 161 -10.04 -17.26 -10.37
C GLU A 161 -9.58 -15.81 -10.09
N ARG A 162 -9.82 -15.32 -8.88
CA ARG A 162 -9.43 -13.96 -8.47
C ARG A 162 -7.91 -13.82 -8.34
N GLN A 163 -7.41 -12.61 -8.62
CA GLN A 163 -6.02 -12.25 -8.38
C GLN A 163 -5.72 -12.27 -6.85
N THR A 164 -4.84 -13.17 -6.41
CA THR A 164 -4.42 -13.25 -4.99
C THR A 164 -3.13 -12.48 -4.74
N LYS A 165 -3.02 -11.87 -3.54
CA LYS A 165 -1.84 -11.09 -3.10
C LYS A 165 -0.55 -11.90 -3.00
N THR A 166 -0.63 -13.22 -2.96
CA THR A 166 0.46 -14.13 -2.58
C THR A 166 0.97 -15.01 -3.73
N ARG A 167 0.43 -14.87 -4.94
CA ARG A 167 0.96 -15.60 -6.10
C ARG A 167 2.17 -14.85 -6.65
N THR A 168 3.35 -15.35 -6.34
CA THR A 168 4.64 -14.90 -6.91
C THR A 168 5.02 -15.83 -8.03
#